data_AF-A0A8S9B1P8-F1
#
_entry.id   AF-A0A8S9B1P8-F1
#
_cell.length_a   1.000
_cell.length_b   1.000
_cell.length_c   1.000
_cell.angle_alpha   90.00
_cell.angle_beta   90.00
_cell.angle_gamma   90.00
#
_symmetry.space_group_name_H-M   'P 1'
#
loop_
_entity.id
_entity.type
_entity.pdbx_description
1 polymer ?
#
loop_
_entity_poly.entity_id
_entity_poly.type
_entity_poly.pdbx_seq_one_letter_code
_entity_poly.pdbx_strand_id
1 'polypeptide(L)'
;MPPKKSQKAKTSKTTKEDKPQQNIDENPKDDPSNRNPEAIQNNNEHNHPSTREKRKSAPAPSSPPSKALKISPSFTSQQEKIIQFLLSDKALKLCQNPNSFSPSFSSQTQDQKPNFSSNQTLTLTPFQHLLSATILSRPISHVLGQRTIFTILNPPFAWENARDVINAGREVEDTIGTRDESNGEGREGGEVGKTERLQAMETARTQHRQKTASELGVMAQHIVDQGWDPKKDGTLCGLLQGVQDSHTQTAEAENESETSNQVQEEEDSAREKENVMRERLRKEVKEIKGMGDIGADIFLRRVQGCVGWEGVGWFVDGKTGEVLEELGMPVEGKELIGLIEGMEERICREEKGGERDVRGMFVKILERALGVGLEGKIEDVRREVGRM
;
A
#
# COMPACT_ATOMS: atom_id res chain seq x y z
N MET A 1 -25.56 57.61 38.40
CA MET A 1 -25.52 56.37 37.59
C MET A 1 -24.72 55.31 38.35
N PRO A 2 -25.37 54.29 38.92
CA PRO A 2 -24.70 53.18 39.59
C PRO A 2 -24.72 51.88 38.77
N PRO A 3 -23.79 50.93 39.05
CA PRO A 3 -23.46 49.81 38.17
C PRO A 3 -24.39 48.59 38.33
N LYS A 4 -24.56 47.85 37.22
CA LYS A 4 -25.29 46.58 37.14
C LYS A 4 -24.47 45.44 37.75
N LYS A 5 -25.15 44.66 38.61
CA LYS A 5 -24.69 43.44 39.26
C LYS A 5 -24.63 42.26 38.29
N SER A 6 -23.59 41.46 38.48
CA SER A 6 -23.35 40.12 37.95
C SER A 6 -24.38 39.10 38.46
N GLN A 7 -24.82 38.19 37.60
CA GLN A 7 -25.62 37.02 37.96
C GLN A 7 -24.82 35.72 37.75
N LYS A 8 -25.01 34.83 38.73
CA LYS A 8 -24.30 33.58 39.00
C LYS A 8 -25.08 32.40 38.43
N ALA A 9 -24.34 31.32 38.20
CA ALA A 9 -24.71 30.01 37.67
C ALA A 9 -26.00 29.37 38.23
N LYS A 10 -26.63 28.53 37.40
CA LYS A 10 -27.49 27.42 37.83
C LYS A 10 -27.23 26.18 36.98
N THR A 11 -26.60 25.21 37.63
CA THR A 11 -26.44 23.80 37.26
C THR A 11 -27.78 23.09 37.41
N SER A 12 -28.23 22.35 36.38
CA SER A 12 -29.39 21.46 36.44
C SER A 12 -28.97 20.00 36.23
N LYS A 13 -29.56 19.15 37.06
CA LYS A 13 -29.23 17.77 37.37
C LYS A 13 -30.23 16.84 36.68
N THR A 14 -29.70 15.81 36.02
CA THR A 14 -30.15 14.41 35.87
C THR A 14 -31.65 14.08 35.91
N THR A 15 -32.15 13.46 34.83
CA THR A 15 -33.23 12.46 34.89
C THR A 15 -32.86 11.26 34.02
N LYS A 16 -33.03 10.06 34.59
CA LYS A 16 -32.79 8.73 34.01
C LYS A 16 -33.92 8.37 33.06
N GLU A 17 -33.61 7.70 31.94
CA GLU A 17 -34.58 7.00 31.10
C GLU A 17 -34.36 5.48 31.17
N ASP A 18 -35.47 4.77 31.30
CA ASP A 18 -35.64 3.34 31.50
C ASP A 18 -35.45 2.54 30.20
N LYS A 19 -34.87 1.35 30.34
CA LYS A 19 -34.81 0.31 29.29
C LYS A 19 -36.05 -0.58 29.34
N PRO A 20 -36.63 -1.00 28.20
CA PRO A 20 -37.60 -2.08 28.17
C PRO A 20 -36.93 -3.46 28.16
N GLN A 21 -37.53 -4.36 28.95
CA GLN A 21 -37.16 -5.75 29.19
C GLN A 21 -37.47 -6.68 27.99
N GLN A 22 -36.60 -7.68 27.83
CA GLN A 22 -36.74 -8.83 26.95
C GLN A 22 -37.70 -9.85 27.57
N ASN A 23 -38.63 -10.38 26.77
CA ASN A 23 -39.30 -11.66 27.02
C ASN A 23 -38.56 -12.75 26.23
N ILE A 24 -38.14 -13.79 26.96
CA ILE A 24 -37.58 -15.03 26.43
C ILE A 24 -38.66 -16.09 26.67
N ASP A 25 -39.15 -16.69 25.59
CA ASP A 25 -39.96 -17.92 25.62
C ASP A 25 -39.07 -19.11 25.23
N GLU A 26 -39.10 -20.13 26.09
CA GLU A 26 -38.47 -21.44 25.90
C GLU A 26 -39.42 -22.41 25.18
N ASN A 27 -38.93 -23.15 24.18
CA ASN A 27 -38.94 -24.63 24.17
C ASN A 27 -38.36 -25.21 22.84
N PRO A 28 -37.95 -26.50 22.81
CA PRO A 28 -36.83 -26.98 22.02
C PRO A 28 -37.26 -28.00 20.95
N LYS A 29 -36.31 -28.39 20.10
CA LYS A 29 -36.11 -29.78 19.62
C LYS A 29 -34.84 -29.89 18.77
N ASP A 30 -33.91 -30.67 19.29
CA ASP A 30 -33.03 -31.68 18.68
C ASP A 30 -32.88 -31.69 17.14
N ASP A 31 -31.63 -31.61 16.65
CA ASP A 31 -30.87 -32.76 16.11
C ASP A 31 -29.40 -32.34 15.79
N PRO A 32 -28.36 -33.12 16.11
CA PRO A 32 -26.96 -32.76 15.90
C PRO A 32 -26.32 -33.53 14.74
N SER A 33 -25.64 -32.84 13.82
CA SER A 33 -24.48 -33.45 13.16
C SER A 33 -23.53 -32.42 12.55
N ASN A 34 -22.25 -32.74 12.71
CA ASN A 34 -21.09 -32.28 11.93
C ASN A 34 -20.41 -30.94 12.31
N ARG A 35 -19.64 -31.00 13.41
CA ARG A 35 -18.48 -30.12 13.63
C ARG A 35 -17.20 -30.89 13.28
N ASN A 36 -16.34 -30.28 12.48
CA ASN A 36 -14.91 -30.56 12.50
C ASN A 36 -14.15 -29.21 12.55
N PRO A 37 -13.44 -28.89 13.65
CA PRO A 37 -12.46 -27.83 13.64
C PRO A 37 -11.05 -28.41 13.84
N GLU A 38 -10.21 -28.33 12.81
CA GLU A 38 -8.78 -28.49 12.98
C GLU A 38 -8.21 -27.22 13.63
N ALA A 39 -7.81 -27.37 14.89
CA ALA A 39 -7.07 -26.39 15.65
C ALA A 39 -5.58 -26.50 15.31
N ILE A 40 -4.99 -25.44 14.78
CA ILE A 40 -3.54 -25.26 14.73
C ILE A 40 -3.09 -24.83 16.12
N GLN A 41 -2.40 -25.73 16.81
CA GLN A 41 -1.72 -25.49 18.08
C GLN A 41 -0.43 -24.71 17.84
N ASN A 42 -0.38 -23.47 18.32
CA ASN A 42 0.87 -22.72 18.49
C ASN A 42 1.50 -23.12 19.83
N ASN A 43 2.52 -23.98 19.79
CA ASN A 43 3.41 -24.24 20.93
C ASN A 43 4.51 -23.18 20.95
N ASN A 44 4.55 -22.37 22.01
CA ASN A 44 5.63 -21.41 22.26
C ASN A 44 6.03 -21.51 23.74
N GLU A 45 6.90 -22.46 24.08
CA GLU A 45 7.56 -22.53 25.39
C GLU A 45 8.95 -23.14 25.23
N HIS A 46 10.00 -22.31 25.19
CA HIS A 46 11.34 -22.71 25.60
C HIS A 46 11.97 -21.63 26.49
N ASN A 47 11.87 -21.88 27.80
CA ASN A 47 12.66 -21.27 28.85
C ASN A 47 14.09 -21.84 28.81
N HIS A 48 15.11 -20.97 28.68
CA HIS A 48 16.50 -21.33 28.95
C HIS A 48 17.00 -20.58 30.20
N PRO A 49 17.55 -21.27 31.21
CA PRO A 49 18.16 -20.63 32.38
C PRO A 49 19.59 -20.19 32.10
N SER A 50 19.91 -18.93 32.41
CA SER A 50 21.29 -18.43 32.39
C SER A 50 22.06 -18.96 33.59
N THR A 51 23.23 -19.57 33.34
CA THR A 51 24.25 -19.84 34.37
C THR A 51 25.48 -18.99 34.09
N ARG A 52 25.90 -18.34 35.17
CA ARG A 52 26.92 -17.31 35.27
C ARG A 52 28.25 -17.98 35.61
N GLU A 53 29.19 -18.05 34.67
CA GLU A 53 30.58 -18.39 34.99
C GLU A 53 31.53 -17.25 34.60
N LYS A 54 32.18 -16.69 35.63
CA LYS A 54 33.30 -15.76 35.54
C LYS A 54 34.53 -16.53 35.06
N ARG A 55 35.15 -16.11 33.96
CA ARG A 55 36.56 -16.43 33.68
C ARG A 55 37.42 -15.20 33.42
N LYS A 56 38.65 -15.39 33.87
CA LYS A 56 39.75 -14.48 34.16
C LYS A 56 40.39 -13.96 32.87
N SER A 57 40.81 -12.70 32.92
CA SER A 57 41.50 -11.95 31.86
C SER A 57 42.91 -12.49 31.54
N ALA A 58 43.30 -12.38 30.27
CA ALA A 58 44.66 -12.53 29.77
C ALA A 58 44.98 -11.34 28.82
N PRO A 59 46.27 -10.97 28.64
CA PRO A 59 46.67 -9.67 28.10
C PRO A 59 46.67 -9.60 26.57
N ALA A 60 46.39 -8.39 26.06
CA ALA A 60 46.21 -8.06 24.66
C ALA A 60 47.53 -8.07 23.84
N PRO A 61 47.52 -8.57 22.60
CA PRO A 61 48.49 -8.21 21.59
C PRO A 61 47.98 -7.05 20.72
N SER A 62 48.88 -6.09 20.50
CA SER A 62 48.73 -4.88 19.68
C SER A 62 48.21 -5.16 18.26
N SER A 63 47.11 -4.50 17.90
CA SER A 63 46.51 -4.52 16.56
C SER A 63 47.28 -3.64 15.57
N PRO A 64 47.60 -4.12 14.35
CA PRO A 64 48.15 -3.29 13.27
C PRO A 64 47.08 -2.38 12.64
N PRO A 65 47.49 -1.29 11.96
CA PRO A 65 46.57 -0.27 11.43
C PRO A 65 45.63 -0.84 10.36
N SER A 66 44.33 -0.60 10.57
CA SER A 66 43.25 -0.97 9.66
C SER A 66 43.43 -0.25 8.32
N LYS A 67 43.85 -1.00 7.29
CA LYS A 67 43.77 -0.55 5.90
C LYS A 67 42.31 -0.61 5.50
N ALA A 68 41.72 0.55 5.22
CA ALA A 68 40.37 0.67 4.67
C ALA A 68 40.23 -0.18 3.41
N LEU A 69 39.59 -1.34 3.55
CA LEU A 69 39.19 -2.18 2.44
C LEU A 69 37.99 -1.49 1.78
N LYS A 70 38.22 -0.89 0.61
CA LYS A 70 37.15 -0.61 -0.35
C LYS A 70 36.63 -1.96 -0.85
N ILE A 71 35.76 -2.59 -0.06
CA ILE A 71 34.96 -3.73 -0.48
C ILE A 71 33.84 -3.13 -1.33
N SER A 72 34.06 -2.99 -2.64
CA SER A 72 32.92 -2.96 -3.53
C SER A 72 32.21 -4.30 -3.34
N PRO A 73 30.96 -4.35 -2.86
CA PRO A 73 30.25 -5.61 -2.71
C PRO A 73 30.21 -6.26 -4.10
N SER A 74 31.02 -7.30 -4.30
CA SER A 74 31.00 -8.05 -5.54
C SER A 74 29.73 -8.86 -5.53
N PHE A 75 28.68 -8.30 -6.12
CA PHE A 75 27.40 -8.97 -6.24
C PHE A 75 27.56 -10.28 -7.00
N THR A 76 26.73 -11.26 -6.67
CA THR A 76 26.80 -12.55 -7.34
C THR A 76 26.22 -12.43 -8.74
N SER A 77 26.83 -13.09 -9.73
CA SER A 77 26.26 -13.17 -11.09
C SER A 77 24.81 -13.70 -11.08
N GLN A 78 24.44 -14.48 -10.06
CA GLN A 78 23.08 -14.96 -9.88
C GLN A 78 22.07 -13.85 -9.56
N GLN A 79 22.40 -12.92 -8.65
CA GLN A 79 21.53 -11.79 -8.30
C GLN A 79 21.24 -10.89 -9.51
N GLU A 80 22.24 -10.67 -10.35
CA GLU A 80 22.08 -9.88 -11.58
C GLU A 80 21.10 -10.55 -12.55
N LYS A 81 21.22 -11.88 -12.75
CA LYS A 81 20.30 -12.62 -13.61
C LYS A 81 18.87 -12.61 -13.05
N ILE A 82 18.70 -12.64 -11.73
CA ILE A 82 17.38 -12.52 -11.08
C ILE A 82 16.77 -11.15 -11.37
N ILE A 83 17.52 -10.06 -11.19
CA ILE A 83 17.03 -8.70 -11.53
C ILE A 83 16.67 -8.62 -13.01
N GLN A 84 17.52 -9.13 -13.90
CA GLN A 84 17.27 -9.10 -15.34
C GLN A 84 15.98 -9.86 -15.68
N PHE A 85 15.78 -11.02 -15.06
CA PHE A 85 14.55 -11.79 -15.20
C PHE A 85 13.35 -10.99 -14.67
N LEU A 86 13.43 -10.45 -13.45
CA LEU A 86 12.37 -9.67 -12.82
C LEU A 86 12.06 -8.39 -13.58
N LEU A 87 12.97 -7.80 -14.35
CA LEU A 87 12.69 -6.65 -15.21
C LEU A 87 12.10 -7.03 -16.58
N SER A 88 12.28 -8.28 -17.03
CA SER A 88 11.81 -8.81 -18.31
C SER A 88 10.30 -9.08 -18.36
N ASP A 89 9.69 -9.10 -19.54
CA ASP A 89 8.25 -9.45 -19.68
C ASP A 89 7.94 -10.91 -19.30
N LYS A 90 8.95 -11.79 -19.25
CA LYS A 90 8.75 -13.19 -18.83
C LYS A 90 8.30 -13.28 -17.38
N ALA A 91 8.78 -12.40 -16.52
CA ALA A 91 8.39 -12.38 -15.11
C ALA A 91 6.88 -12.16 -14.92
N LEU A 92 6.22 -11.39 -15.80
CA LEU A 92 4.78 -11.14 -15.70
C LEU A 92 3.95 -12.42 -15.67
N LYS A 93 4.36 -13.44 -16.44
CA LYS A 93 3.66 -14.74 -16.49
C LYS A 93 3.73 -15.49 -15.15
N LEU A 94 4.76 -15.22 -14.35
CA LEU A 94 4.91 -15.80 -13.02
C LEU A 94 4.23 -14.94 -11.96
N CYS A 95 4.29 -13.61 -12.08
CA CYS A 95 3.77 -12.66 -11.10
C CYS A 95 2.25 -12.45 -11.17
N GLN A 96 1.63 -12.77 -12.31
CA GLN A 96 0.22 -12.48 -12.56
C GLN A 96 -0.53 -13.76 -12.84
N ASN A 97 -1.64 -13.93 -12.11
CA ASN A 97 -2.58 -14.97 -12.45
C ASN A 97 -3.33 -14.56 -13.72
N PRO A 98 -3.33 -15.37 -14.80
CA PRO A 98 -4.04 -15.03 -16.03
C PRO A 98 -5.54 -14.86 -15.81
N ASN A 99 -6.10 -15.45 -14.75
CA ASN A 99 -7.51 -15.34 -14.39
C ASN A 99 -7.86 -14.02 -13.66
N SER A 100 -6.87 -13.15 -13.38
CA SER A 100 -7.13 -11.84 -12.75
C SER A 100 -7.87 -10.89 -13.68
N PHE A 101 -7.79 -11.11 -14.99
CA PHE A 101 -8.51 -10.31 -15.98
C PHE A 101 -9.92 -10.86 -16.19
N SER A 102 -10.92 -10.01 -15.98
CA SER A 102 -12.30 -10.39 -16.27
C SER A 102 -12.49 -10.58 -17.79
N PRO A 103 -13.11 -11.67 -18.25
CA PRO A 103 -13.43 -11.87 -19.66
C PRO A 103 -14.25 -10.71 -20.25
N SER A 104 -14.99 -9.97 -19.42
CA SER A 104 -15.77 -8.80 -19.82
C SER A 104 -14.94 -7.70 -20.50
N PHE A 105 -13.62 -7.64 -20.26
CA PHE A 105 -12.72 -6.70 -20.94
C PHE A 105 -12.18 -7.25 -22.27
N SER A 106 -12.22 -8.56 -22.50
CA SER A 106 -11.69 -9.17 -23.74
C SER A 106 -12.54 -8.89 -24.99
N SER A 107 -13.76 -8.37 -24.82
CA SER A 107 -14.63 -7.96 -25.93
C SER A 107 -14.53 -6.48 -26.28
N GLN A 108 -13.71 -5.68 -25.59
CA GLN A 108 -13.42 -4.32 -26.05
C GLN A 108 -12.68 -4.39 -27.39
N THR A 109 -13.18 -3.64 -28.37
CA THR A 109 -12.65 -3.59 -29.72
C THR A 109 -11.16 -3.29 -29.69
N GLN A 110 -10.41 -3.89 -30.63
CA GLN A 110 -8.95 -3.86 -30.71
C GLN A 110 -8.34 -2.43 -30.71
N ASP A 111 -9.18 -1.41 -30.94
CA ASP A 111 -8.81 0.01 -30.96
C ASP A 111 -8.82 0.70 -29.57
N GLN A 112 -9.42 0.10 -28.53
CA GLN A 112 -9.38 0.63 -27.17
C GLN A 112 -8.32 -0.12 -26.36
N LYS A 113 -7.06 0.27 -26.54
CA LYS A 113 -5.99 -0.18 -25.66
C LYS A 113 -6.33 0.27 -24.23
N PRO A 114 -6.41 -0.63 -23.23
CA PRO A 114 -6.73 -0.23 -21.87
C PRO A 114 -5.71 0.80 -21.39
N ASN A 115 -6.18 1.84 -20.70
CA ASN A 115 -5.34 2.89 -20.13
C ASN A 115 -4.35 2.33 -19.10
N PHE A 116 -4.66 1.16 -18.53
CA PHE A 116 -3.81 0.44 -17.60
C PHE A 116 -3.48 -0.96 -18.15
N SER A 117 -2.22 -1.13 -18.56
CA SER A 117 -1.62 -2.43 -18.83
C SER A 117 -1.00 -2.98 -17.53
N SER A 118 -0.85 -4.30 -17.43
CA SER A 118 -0.13 -4.96 -16.32
C SER A 118 1.30 -4.46 -16.10
N ASN A 119 1.90 -3.82 -17.11
CA ASN A 119 3.22 -3.17 -17.03
C ASN A 119 3.18 -1.71 -16.52
N GLN A 120 1.99 -1.11 -16.35
CA GLN A 120 1.78 0.29 -15.97
C GLN A 120 1.47 0.49 -14.49
N THR A 121 1.68 -0.52 -13.63
CA THR A 121 1.62 -0.30 -12.17
C THR A 121 2.55 0.83 -11.72
N LEU A 122 3.61 1.13 -12.48
CA LEU A 122 4.58 2.19 -12.21
C LEU A 122 4.15 3.57 -12.71
N THR A 123 3.12 3.66 -13.56
CA THR A 123 2.63 4.95 -14.11
C THR A 123 1.40 5.45 -13.38
N LEU A 124 1.06 4.83 -12.24
CA LEU A 124 -0.08 5.25 -11.44
C LEU A 124 0.25 6.53 -10.69
N THR A 125 -0.77 7.36 -10.48
CA THR A 125 -0.65 8.51 -9.59
C THR A 125 -0.54 8.06 -8.13
N PRO A 126 0.03 8.88 -7.24
CA PRO A 126 0.00 8.63 -5.80
C PRO A 126 -1.40 8.31 -5.26
N PHE A 127 -2.44 8.99 -5.74
CA PHE A 127 -3.82 8.67 -5.41
C PHE A 127 -4.22 7.24 -5.84
N GLN A 128 -3.91 6.84 -7.06
CA GLN A 128 -4.23 5.49 -7.56
C GLN A 128 -3.45 4.40 -6.79
N HIS A 129 -2.23 4.69 -6.34
CA HIS A 129 -1.49 3.83 -5.42
C HIS A 129 -2.16 3.71 -4.05
N LEU A 130 -2.64 4.82 -3.48
CA LEU A 130 -3.38 4.83 -2.21
C LEU A 130 -4.71 4.07 -2.31
N LEU A 131 -5.42 4.26 -3.42
CA LEU A 131 -6.65 3.53 -3.74
C LEU A 131 -6.38 2.02 -3.83
N SER A 132 -5.29 1.63 -4.50
CA SER A 132 -4.86 0.24 -4.61
C SER A 132 -4.48 -0.36 -3.26
N ALA A 133 -3.75 0.40 -2.44
CA ALA A 133 -3.37 0.01 -1.09
C ALA A 133 -4.60 -0.22 -0.20
N THR A 134 -5.60 0.65 -0.30
CA THR A 134 -6.87 0.52 0.44
C THR A 134 -7.57 -0.80 0.10
N ILE A 135 -7.59 -1.18 -1.18
CA ILE A 135 -8.20 -2.44 -1.63
C ILE A 135 -7.41 -3.66 -1.15
N LEU A 136 -6.07 -3.62 -1.29
CA LEU A 136 -5.18 -4.74 -0.97
C LEU A 136 -4.91 -4.90 0.52
N SER A 137 -5.21 -3.89 1.34
CA SER A 137 -5.13 -3.97 2.82
C SER A 137 -6.14 -4.95 3.43
N ARG A 138 -7.15 -5.35 2.66
CA ARG A 138 -8.23 -6.23 3.08
C ARG A 138 -7.82 -7.70 2.92
N PRO A 139 -8.40 -8.62 3.71
CA PRO A 139 -8.19 -10.06 3.55
C PRO A 139 -8.97 -10.59 2.32
N ILE A 140 -8.57 -10.15 1.13
CA ILE A 140 -9.07 -10.62 -0.16
C ILE A 140 -7.95 -11.36 -0.89
N SER A 141 -8.31 -12.28 -1.79
CA SER A 141 -7.29 -12.94 -2.60
C SER A 141 -6.59 -11.92 -3.51
N HIS A 142 -5.30 -12.14 -3.76
CA HIS A 142 -4.49 -11.28 -4.63
C HIS A 142 -5.14 -11.06 -6.00
N VAL A 143 -5.63 -12.15 -6.63
CA VAL A 143 -6.38 -12.14 -7.89
C VAL A 143 -7.60 -11.22 -7.83
N LEU A 144 -8.37 -11.30 -6.75
CA LEU A 144 -9.57 -10.47 -6.56
C LEU A 144 -9.19 -9.00 -6.38
N GLY A 145 -8.14 -8.71 -5.59
CA GLY A 145 -7.60 -7.37 -5.41
C GLY A 145 -7.14 -6.75 -6.72
N GLN A 146 -6.33 -7.47 -7.49
CA GLN A 146 -5.86 -7.02 -8.81
C GLN A 146 -7.03 -6.76 -9.77
N ARG A 147 -8.01 -7.66 -9.84
CA ARG A 147 -9.21 -7.46 -10.69
C ARG A 147 -9.97 -6.21 -10.29
N THR A 148 -10.08 -5.94 -9.00
CA THR A 148 -10.78 -4.75 -8.47
C THR A 148 -10.05 -3.48 -8.86
N ILE A 149 -8.74 -3.42 -8.64
CA ILE A 149 -7.88 -2.30 -9.04
C ILE A 149 -8.00 -2.07 -10.55
N PHE A 150 -7.88 -3.13 -11.35
CA PHE A 150 -7.98 -3.03 -12.80
C PHE A 150 -9.35 -2.51 -13.23
N THR A 151 -10.43 -2.96 -12.58
CA THR A 151 -11.78 -2.51 -12.93
C THR A 151 -11.93 -1.01 -12.69
N ILE A 152 -11.57 -0.51 -11.51
CA ILE A 152 -11.83 0.89 -11.15
C ILE A 152 -10.88 1.90 -11.82
N LEU A 153 -9.68 1.45 -12.22
CA LEU A 153 -8.68 2.30 -12.86
C LEU A 153 -8.78 2.32 -14.40
N ASN A 154 -9.72 1.58 -14.99
CA ASN A 154 -9.95 1.57 -16.43
C ASN A 154 -11.37 2.01 -16.79
N PRO A 155 -11.61 2.41 -18.05
CA PRO A 155 -12.97 2.65 -18.55
C PRO A 155 -13.91 1.45 -18.26
N PRO A 156 -15.17 1.71 -17.87
CA PRO A 156 -15.84 3.01 -17.85
C PRO A 156 -15.60 3.85 -16.59
N PHE A 157 -14.94 3.31 -15.56
CA PHE A 157 -14.84 3.96 -14.24
C PHE A 157 -13.67 4.96 -14.17
N ALA A 158 -12.46 4.51 -14.53
CA ALA A 158 -11.26 5.34 -14.68
C ALA A 158 -11.06 6.39 -13.57
N TRP A 159 -11.08 5.99 -12.31
CA TRP A 159 -10.89 6.93 -11.19
C TRP A 159 -9.43 7.38 -11.10
N GLU A 160 -9.16 8.66 -11.34
CA GLU A 160 -7.83 9.27 -11.39
C GLU A 160 -7.51 10.07 -10.12
N ASN A 161 -8.53 10.62 -9.47
CA ASN A 161 -8.40 11.43 -8.26
C ASN A 161 -9.57 11.21 -7.27
N ALA A 162 -9.48 11.82 -6.08
CA ALA A 162 -10.47 11.66 -5.02
C ALA A 162 -11.88 12.15 -5.41
N ARG A 163 -11.99 13.18 -6.26
CA ARG A 163 -13.29 13.71 -6.67
C ARG A 163 -14.03 12.73 -7.58
N ASP A 164 -13.32 12.00 -8.42
CA ASP A 164 -13.93 10.98 -9.28
C ASP A 164 -14.64 9.93 -8.42
N VAL A 165 -13.98 9.46 -7.36
CA VAL A 165 -14.56 8.48 -6.42
C VAL A 165 -15.76 9.05 -5.66
N ILE A 166 -15.70 10.33 -5.25
CA ILE A 166 -16.84 11.01 -4.60
C ILE A 166 -18.02 11.14 -5.57
N ASN A 167 -17.77 11.55 -6.82
CA ASN A 167 -18.79 11.72 -7.85
C ASN A 167 -19.43 10.40 -8.22
N ALA A 168 -18.64 9.34 -8.39
CA ALA A 168 -19.11 7.97 -8.59
C ALA A 168 -19.96 7.45 -7.42
N GLY A 169 -19.91 8.14 -6.27
CA GLY A 169 -20.70 7.85 -5.10
C GLY A 169 -22.05 8.52 -5.01
N ARG A 170 -22.34 9.47 -5.90
CA ARG A 170 -23.66 10.08 -5.99
C ARG A 170 -24.60 9.09 -6.65
N GLU A 171 -25.85 9.07 -6.21
CA GLU A 171 -26.88 8.36 -6.97
C GLU A 171 -26.93 9.01 -8.35
N VAL A 172 -26.88 8.18 -9.39
CA VAL A 172 -27.18 8.66 -10.73
C VAL A 172 -28.65 9.07 -10.63
N GLU A 173 -28.92 10.37 -10.56
CA GLU A 173 -30.27 10.86 -10.82
C GLU A 173 -30.60 10.26 -12.17
N ASP A 174 -31.47 9.24 -12.17
CA ASP A 174 -31.94 8.63 -13.39
C ASP A 174 -32.27 9.80 -14.29
N THR A 175 -31.53 9.95 -15.38
CA THR A 175 -31.85 10.92 -16.40
C THR A 175 -33.17 10.41 -16.92
N ILE A 176 -34.25 10.88 -16.28
CA ILE A 176 -35.64 10.60 -16.57
C ILE A 176 -35.82 11.14 -17.98
N GLY A 177 -35.48 10.30 -18.95
CA GLY A 177 -36.02 10.40 -20.27
C GLY A 177 -37.51 10.28 -20.07
N THR A 178 -38.21 11.40 -20.24
CA THR A 178 -39.61 11.52 -20.67
C THR A 178 -40.29 10.17 -20.79
N ARG A 179 -40.69 9.62 -19.65
CA ARG A 179 -41.45 8.37 -19.60
C ARG A 179 -42.89 8.82 -19.78
N ASP A 180 -43.41 8.64 -20.99
CA ASP A 180 -44.81 8.85 -21.35
C ASP A 180 -45.71 8.37 -20.20
N GLU A 181 -46.45 9.27 -19.58
CA GLU A 181 -47.25 9.07 -18.36
C GLU A 181 -48.47 8.14 -18.54
N SER A 182 -48.54 7.38 -19.64
CA SER A 182 -49.83 6.88 -20.13
C SER A 182 -50.20 5.44 -19.76
N ASN A 183 -49.45 4.70 -18.94
CA ASN A 183 -49.94 3.41 -18.44
C ASN A 183 -49.46 3.09 -17.02
N GLY A 184 -50.35 3.34 -16.07
CA GLY A 184 -50.23 2.87 -14.70
C GLY A 184 -50.51 1.37 -14.60
N GLU A 185 -49.68 0.67 -13.81
CA GLU A 185 -50.11 -0.25 -12.75
C GLU A 185 -48.86 -0.86 -12.05
N GLY A 186 -48.57 -0.33 -10.85
CA GLY A 186 -48.21 -1.11 -9.66
C GLY A 186 -47.01 -2.07 -9.68
N ARG A 187 -45.78 -1.56 -9.86
CA ARG A 187 -44.57 -2.26 -9.36
C ARG A 187 -43.89 -1.45 -8.26
N GLU A 188 -44.35 -1.66 -7.03
CA GLU A 188 -43.65 -1.26 -5.80
C GLU A 188 -42.41 -2.14 -5.63
N GLY A 189 -41.31 -1.69 -6.24
CA GLY A 189 -39.99 -2.25 -6.06
C GLY A 189 -38.99 -1.15 -6.40
N GLY A 190 -38.94 -0.12 -5.56
CA GLY A 190 -38.01 1.00 -5.74
C GLY A 190 -36.58 0.46 -5.79
N GLU A 191 -36.03 0.42 -7.00
CA GLU A 191 -34.64 0.07 -7.23
C GLU A 191 -33.81 1.19 -6.59
N VAL A 192 -33.26 0.94 -5.40
CA VAL A 192 -32.37 1.87 -4.71
C VAL A 192 -31.28 2.26 -5.70
N GLY A 193 -31.19 3.55 -6.03
CA GLY A 193 -30.28 4.07 -7.06
C GLY A 193 -28.87 3.52 -6.87
N LYS A 194 -28.43 2.66 -7.80
CA LYS A 194 -27.09 2.07 -7.71
C LYS A 194 -26.06 3.14 -8.05
N THR A 195 -25.26 3.52 -7.06
CA THR A 195 -24.08 4.38 -7.29
C THR A 195 -23.08 3.69 -8.24
N GLU A 196 -22.36 4.47 -9.04
CA GLU A 196 -21.32 3.97 -9.95
C GLU A 196 -20.21 3.22 -9.18
N ARG A 197 -19.86 3.66 -7.97
CA ARG A 197 -18.93 2.92 -7.09
C ARG A 197 -19.42 1.51 -6.80
N LEU A 198 -20.70 1.35 -6.48
CA LEU A 198 -21.26 0.03 -6.22
C LEU A 198 -21.26 -0.82 -7.50
N GLN A 199 -21.61 -0.22 -8.65
CA GLN A 199 -21.52 -0.88 -9.95
C GLN A 199 -20.10 -1.35 -10.28
N ALA A 200 -19.08 -0.55 -9.96
CA ALA A 200 -17.67 -0.93 -10.13
C ALA A 200 -17.31 -2.14 -9.28
N MET A 201 -17.76 -2.16 -8.02
CA MET A 201 -17.56 -3.28 -7.11
C MET A 201 -18.32 -4.56 -7.56
N GLU A 202 -19.50 -4.42 -8.15
CA GLU A 202 -20.25 -5.51 -8.79
C GLU A 202 -19.53 -6.05 -10.03
N THR A 203 -19.02 -5.16 -10.88
CA THR A 203 -18.28 -5.50 -12.11
C THR A 203 -16.99 -6.24 -11.78
N ALA A 204 -16.26 -5.76 -10.76
CA ALA A 204 -15.08 -6.41 -10.21
C ALA A 204 -15.40 -7.70 -9.44
N ARG A 205 -16.69 -8.03 -9.26
CA ARG A 205 -17.18 -9.17 -8.47
C ARG A 205 -16.49 -9.24 -7.10
N THR A 206 -16.36 -8.09 -6.45
CA THR A 206 -15.75 -8.00 -5.12
C THR A 206 -16.61 -8.71 -4.08
N GLN A 207 -15.95 -9.21 -3.05
CA GLN A 207 -16.61 -9.59 -1.81
C GLN A 207 -16.90 -8.32 -1.00
N HIS A 208 -18.02 -8.29 -0.28
CA HIS A 208 -18.44 -7.12 0.52
C HIS A 208 -18.54 -5.79 -0.27
N ARG A 209 -19.08 -5.85 -1.50
CA ARG A 209 -19.17 -4.74 -2.47
C ARG A 209 -19.60 -3.42 -1.86
N GLN A 210 -20.67 -3.43 -1.07
CA GLN A 210 -21.22 -2.23 -0.41
C GLN A 210 -20.23 -1.62 0.58
N LYS A 211 -19.60 -2.48 1.42
CA LYS A 211 -18.61 -2.04 2.41
C LYS A 211 -17.37 -1.47 1.72
N THR A 212 -16.86 -2.15 0.69
CA THR A 212 -15.70 -1.67 -0.08
C THR A 212 -16.02 -0.34 -0.77
N ALA A 213 -17.16 -0.22 -1.48
CA ALA A 213 -17.57 1.03 -2.12
C ALA A 213 -17.71 2.19 -1.12
N SER A 214 -18.28 1.93 0.06
CA SER A 214 -18.41 2.91 1.13
C SER A 214 -17.05 3.38 1.66
N GLU A 215 -16.13 2.46 1.95
CA GLU A 215 -14.79 2.78 2.46
C GLU A 215 -13.95 3.56 1.44
N LEU A 216 -14.01 3.22 0.15
CA LEU A 216 -13.37 4.02 -0.89
C LEU A 216 -13.88 5.46 -0.91
N GLY A 217 -15.16 5.65 -0.60
CA GLY A 217 -15.75 6.96 -0.35
C GLY A 217 -15.17 7.72 0.81
N VAL A 218 -15.10 7.06 1.96
CA VAL A 218 -14.56 7.64 3.18
C VAL A 218 -13.10 8.04 2.98
N MET A 219 -12.31 7.20 2.32
CA MET A 219 -10.94 7.53 1.91
C MET A 219 -10.91 8.78 1.02
N ALA A 220 -11.70 8.82 -0.04
CA ALA A 220 -11.71 9.95 -0.96
C ALA A 220 -12.16 11.25 -0.28
N GLN A 221 -13.17 11.19 0.58
CA GLN A 221 -13.62 12.33 1.37
C GLN A 221 -12.53 12.80 2.33
N HIS A 222 -11.84 11.88 3.01
CA HIS A 222 -10.72 12.20 3.89
C HIS A 222 -9.61 12.96 3.16
N ILE A 223 -9.22 12.53 1.96
CA ILE A 223 -8.22 13.21 1.13
C ILE A 223 -8.63 14.66 0.82
N VAL A 224 -9.91 14.89 0.53
CA VAL A 224 -10.45 16.24 0.28
C VAL A 224 -10.46 17.07 1.56
N ASP A 225 -10.92 16.50 2.68
CA ASP A 225 -11.04 17.18 3.96
C ASP A 225 -9.67 17.61 4.52
N GLN A 226 -8.66 16.76 4.35
CA GLN A 226 -7.28 17.06 4.76
C GLN A 226 -6.52 17.95 3.77
N GLY A 227 -7.12 18.27 2.61
CA GLY A 227 -6.45 19.05 1.58
C GLY A 227 -5.22 18.35 0.99
N TRP A 228 -5.18 17.02 0.99
CA TRP A 228 -4.04 16.24 0.49
C TRP A 228 -3.87 16.35 -1.04
N ASP A 229 -4.95 16.59 -1.77
CA ASP A 229 -4.95 16.79 -3.23
C ASP A 229 -5.51 18.16 -3.62
N PRO A 230 -4.78 19.27 -3.38
CA PRO A 230 -5.28 20.61 -3.65
C PRO A 230 -5.49 20.88 -5.15
N LYS A 231 -4.69 20.22 -6.00
CA LYS A 231 -4.73 20.33 -7.46
C LYS A 231 -5.81 19.46 -8.09
N LYS A 232 -6.24 18.39 -7.40
CA LYS A 232 -7.25 17.41 -7.85
C LYS A 232 -6.76 16.61 -9.05
N ASP A 233 -5.45 16.39 -9.10
CA ASP A 233 -4.75 15.67 -10.16
C ASP A 233 -4.26 14.30 -9.68
N GLY A 234 -4.60 13.90 -8.44
CA GLY A 234 -4.19 12.64 -7.85
C GLY A 234 -2.72 12.61 -7.41
N THR A 235 -1.99 13.73 -7.47
CA THR A 235 -0.57 13.78 -7.05
C THR A 235 -0.38 13.66 -5.55
N LEU A 236 -1.43 13.90 -4.76
CA LEU A 236 -1.39 13.97 -3.30
C LEU A 236 -0.29 14.92 -2.77
N CYS A 237 0.03 16.00 -3.51
CA CYS A 237 1.12 16.91 -3.14
C CYS A 237 0.89 17.62 -1.79
N GLY A 238 -0.37 17.80 -1.35
CA GLY A 238 -0.69 18.34 -0.04
C GLY A 238 -0.31 17.40 1.11
N LEU A 239 -0.46 16.08 0.93
CA LEU A 239 -0.01 15.08 1.93
C LEU A 239 1.51 15.16 2.11
N LEU A 240 2.24 15.17 1.00
CA LEU A 240 3.69 15.22 1.02
C LEU A 240 4.21 16.49 1.69
N GLN A 241 3.64 17.65 1.32
CA GLN A 241 4.00 18.94 1.92
C GLN A 241 3.70 18.95 3.43
N GLY A 242 2.54 18.44 3.86
CA GLY A 242 2.19 18.38 5.28
C GLY A 242 3.18 17.54 6.12
N VAL A 243 3.65 16.42 5.56
CA VAL A 243 4.66 15.59 6.23
C VAL A 243 6.02 16.30 6.29
N GLN A 244 6.41 17.04 5.26
CA GLN A 244 7.67 17.79 5.23
C GLN A 244 7.64 19.00 6.18
N ASP A 245 6.55 19.77 6.21
CA ASP A 245 6.42 20.97 7.03
C ASP A 245 6.44 20.64 8.53
N SER A 246 5.85 19.52 8.92
CA SER A 246 5.90 19.05 10.30
C SER A 246 7.31 18.67 10.75
N HIS A 247 8.24 18.38 9.83
CA HIS A 247 9.61 17.93 10.17
C HIS A 247 10.50 19.11 10.56
N THR A 248 10.41 20.20 9.80
CA THR A 248 11.17 21.42 10.05
C THR A 248 10.93 21.98 11.45
N GLN A 249 9.69 21.93 11.93
CA GLN A 249 9.33 22.41 13.28
C GLN A 249 9.96 21.60 14.42
N THR A 250 10.28 20.32 14.19
CA THR A 250 10.91 19.48 15.22
C THR A 250 12.43 19.70 15.26
N ALA A 251 13.06 19.86 14.09
CA ALA A 251 14.52 19.96 13.97
C ALA A 251 15.09 21.30 14.49
N GLU A 252 14.33 22.41 14.40
CA GLU A 252 14.76 23.72 14.91
C GLU A 252 14.91 23.76 16.45
N ALA A 253 14.31 22.80 17.17
CA ALA A 253 14.41 22.73 18.62
C ALA A 253 15.67 21.99 19.12
N GLU A 254 16.36 21.22 18.26
CA GLU A 254 17.39 20.26 18.69
C GLU A 254 18.82 20.65 18.28
N ASN A 255 19.01 21.72 17.50
CA ASN A 255 20.27 21.93 16.76
C ASN A 255 21.14 23.11 17.25
N GLU A 256 21.45 23.17 18.55
CA GLU A 256 22.39 24.14 19.14
C GLU A 256 23.77 23.57 19.56
N SER A 257 24.07 22.30 19.32
CA SER A 257 25.31 21.70 19.83
C SER A 257 25.75 20.48 19.05
N GLU A 258 26.70 20.63 18.13
CA GLU A 258 27.93 19.80 18.01
C GLU A 258 28.57 19.90 16.62
N THR A 259 29.90 19.84 16.61
CA THR A 259 30.74 19.90 15.41
C THR A 259 31.74 18.74 15.43
N SER A 260 31.87 18.07 14.29
CA SER A 260 33.08 17.40 13.76
C SER A 260 33.09 15.86 13.71
N ASN A 261 32.32 15.26 12.77
CA ASN A 261 32.66 14.02 12.02
C ASN A 261 31.85 13.90 10.68
N GLN A 262 32.13 14.77 9.71
CA GLN A 262 31.20 15.13 8.62
C GLN A 262 30.66 14.02 7.67
N VAL A 263 31.43 13.01 7.24
CA VAL A 263 30.98 12.17 6.10
C VAL A 263 30.04 11.03 6.51
N GLN A 264 30.35 10.31 7.59
CA GLN A 264 29.50 9.20 8.05
C GLN A 264 28.21 9.71 8.72
N GLU A 265 28.31 10.87 9.37
CA GLU A 265 27.15 11.57 9.95
C GLU A 265 26.13 12.00 8.88
N GLU A 266 26.57 12.36 7.67
CA GLU A 266 25.67 12.76 6.59
C GLU A 266 24.81 11.59 6.06
N GLU A 267 25.38 10.41 5.84
CA GLU A 267 24.64 9.26 5.34
C GLU A 267 23.65 8.70 6.37
N ASP A 268 24.07 8.65 7.63
CA ASP A 268 23.22 8.22 8.74
C ASP A 268 22.09 9.25 8.97
N SER A 269 22.37 10.55 8.85
CA SER A 269 21.37 11.61 8.91
C SER A 269 20.36 11.52 7.76
N ALA A 270 20.80 11.24 6.54
CA ALA A 270 19.89 11.07 5.40
C ALA A 270 18.97 9.85 5.59
N ARG A 271 19.52 8.73 6.05
CA ARG A 271 18.73 7.52 6.36
C ARG A 271 17.70 7.79 7.46
N GLU A 272 18.10 8.54 8.47
CA GLU A 272 17.19 8.91 9.55
C GLU A 272 16.07 9.83 9.06
N LYS A 273 16.37 10.81 8.21
CA LYS A 273 15.34 11.68 7.59
C LYS A 273 14.34 10.88 6.77
N GLU A 274 14.80 9.92 5.97
CA GLU A 274 13.91 9.02 5.22
C GLU A 274 13.04 8.17 6.15
N ASN A 275 13.61 7.60 7.22
CA ASN A 275 12.87 6.83 8.22
C ASN A 275 11.77 7.67 8.88
N VAL A 276 12.11 8.88 9.33
CA VAL A 276 11.17 9.82 9.95
C VAL A 276 10.05 10.18 8.98
N MET A 277 10.38 10.45 7.71
CA MET A 277 9.40 10.74 6.67
C MET A 277 8.46 9.55 6.42
N ARG A 278 8.99 8.33 6.33
CA ARG A 278 8.20 7.09 6.17
C ARG A 278 7.25 6.87 7.33
N GLU A 279 7.70 7.03 8.56
CA GLU A 279 6.87 6.80 9.74
C GLU A 279 5.74 7.83 9.85
N ARG A 280 6.01 9.09 9.47
CA ARG A 280 4.97 10.12 9.39
C ARG A 280 3.96 9.84 8.29
N LEU A 281 4.41 9.50 7.08
CA LEU A 281 3.53 9.09 5.99
C LEU A 281 2.68 7.87 6.39
N ARG A 282 3.29 6.86 7.02
CA ARG A 282 2.59 5.70 7.55
C ARG A 282 1.50 6.12 8.54
N LYS A 283 1.82 7.02 9.47
CA LYS A 283 0.87 7.55 10.46
C LYS A 283 -0.31 8.25 9.77
N GLU A 284 -0.06 9.22 8.89
CA GLU A 284 -1.10 9.97 8.18
C GLU A 284 -2.01 9.03 7.37
N VAL A 285 -1.41 8.11 6.60
CA VAL A 285 -2.17 7.16 5.77
C VAL A 285 -3.04 6.22 6.62
N LYS A 286 -2.61 5.85 7.83
CA LYS A 286 -3.38 5.01 8.76
C LYS A 286 -4.59 5.72 9.38
N GLU A 287 -4.69 7.05 9.30
CA GLU A 287 -5.90 7.78 9.72
C GLU A 287 -7.07 7.54 8.75
N ILE A 288 -6.80 7.02 7.55
CA ILE A 288 -7.85 6.58 6.63
C ILE A 288 -8.53 5.33 7.20
N LYS A 289 -9.86 5.40 7.32
CA LYS A 289 -10.67 4.26 7.76
C LYS A 289 -10.44 3.03 6.88
N GLY A 290 -10.03 1.93 7.51
CA GLY A 290 -9.75 0.66 6.82
C GLY A 290 -8.29 0.48 6.42
N MET A 291 -7.44 1.50 6.62
CA MET A 291 -6.02 1.44 6.34
C MET A 291 -5.22 0.97 7.57
N GLY A 292 -4.72 -0.26 7.52
CA GLY A 292 -3.80 -0.80 8.54
C GLY A 292 -2.33 -0.68 8.13
N ASP A 293 -1.44 -1.28 8.92
CA ASP A 293 0.01 -1.29 8.65
C ASP A 293 0.33 -1.88 7.26
N ILE A 294 -0.33 -2.98 6.90
CA ILE A 294 -0.19 -3.62 5.58
C ILE A 294 -0.54 -2.64 4.45
N GLY A 295 -1.65 -1.89 4.60
CA GLY A 295 -2.06 -0.94 3.58
C GLY A 295 -1.09 0.22 3.45
N ALA A 296 -0.62 0.75 4.58
CA ALA A 296 0.38 1.81 4.61
C ALA A 296 1.69 1.35 3.93
N ASP A 297 2.15 0.14 4.21
CA ASP A 297 3.36 -0.43 3.63
C ASP A 297 3.23 -0.65 2.12
N ILE A 298 2.08 -1.16 1.65
CA ILE A 298 1.79 -1.27 0.22
C ILE A 298 1.84 0.11 -0.45
N PHE A 299 1.26 1.13 0.18
CA PHE A 299 1.29 2.49 -0.33
C PHE A 299 2.73 3.03 -0.41
N LEU A 300 3.49 2.99 0.69
CA LEU A 300 4.87 3.48 0.76
C LEU A 300 5.77 2.80 -0.28
N ARG A 301 5.64 1.47 -0.41
CA ARG A 301 6.43 0.71 -1.39
C ARG A 301 6.17 1.17 -2.82
N ARG A 302 4.92 1.48 -3.17
CA ARG A 302 4.56 1.81 -4.55
C ARG A 302 4.79 3.28 -4.86
N VAL A 303 4.40 4.18 -3.95
CA VAL A 303 4.43 5.63 -4.17
C VAL A 303 5.84 6.17 -4.33
N GLN A 304 6.86 5.49 -3.79
CA GLN A 304 8.26 5.87 -3.99
C GLN A 304 8.70 5.83 -5.47
N GLY A 305 7.92 5.21 -6.36
CA GLY A 305 8.12 5.23 -7.81
C GLY A 305 7.58 6.48 -8.51
N CYS A 306 6.79 7.30 -7.82
CA CYS A 306 6.19 8.50 -8.38
C CYS A 306 7.16 9.69 -8.34
N VAL A 307 7.09 10.53 -9.38
CA VAL A 307 7.83 11.80 -9.42
C VAL A 307 7.43 12.68 -8.24
N GLY A 308 8.43 13.22 -7.54
CA GLY A 308 8.24 14.07 -6.36
C GLY A 308 8.14 13.30 -5.05
N TRP A 309 8.14 11.96 -5.07
CA TRP A 309 8.07 11.12 -3.87
C TRP A 309 9.41 10.47 -3.50
N GLU A 310 10.52 11.01 -4.02
CA GLU A 310 11.86 10.46 -3.82
C GLU A 310 12.28 10.44 -2.34
N GLY A 311 11.73 11.38 -1.54
CA GLY A 311 11.98 11.48 -0.10
C GLY A 311 11.49 10.29 0.73
N VAL A 312 10.63 9.43 0.18
CA VAL A 312 10.25 8.14 0.82
C VAL A 312 11.47 7.22 0.98
N GLY A 313 12.52 7.45 0.19
CA GLY A 313 13.73 6.64 0.17
C GLY A 313 13.55 5.34 -0.62
N TRP A 314 14.37 4.35 -0.31
CA TRP A 314 14.39 3.01 -0.93
C TRP A 314 13.71 1.99 -0.01
N PHE A 315 12.38 2.07 0.07
CA PHE A 315 11.60 1.30 1.03
C PHE A 315 11.27 -0.10 0.52
N VAL A 316 11.54 -1.11 1.35
CA VAL A 316 11.14 -2.51 1.15
C VAL A 316 10.26 -2.91 2.33
N ASP A 317 9.00 -3.25 2.08
CA ASP A 317 8.13 -3.74 3.15
C ASP A 317 8.53 -5.16 3.58
N GLY A 318 8.13 -5.56 4.80
CA GLY A 318 8.54 -6.83 5.38
C GLY A 318 8.17 -8.05 4.51
N LYS A 319 6.99 -8.06 3.89
CA LYS A 319 6.55 -9.19 3.07
C LYS A 319 7.36 -9.30 1.78
N THR A 320 7.71 -8.17 1.18
CA THR A 320 8.61 -8.15 0.03
C THR A 320 10.02 -8.57 0.40
N GLY A 321 10.50 -8.12 1.57
CA GLY A 321 11.81 -8.51 2.10
C GLY A 321 11.96 -10.02 2.26
N GLU A 322 10.96 -10.69 2.84
CA GLU A 322 10.93 -12.16 2.95
C GLU A 322 11.10 -12.85 1.58
N VAL A 323 10.39 -12.36 0.55
CA VAL A 323 10.45 -12.95 -0.79
C VAL A 323 11.78 -12.66 -1.49
N LEU A 324 12.34 -11.46 -1.29
CA LEU A 324 13.67 -11.12 -1.80
C LEU A 324 14.74 -12.01 -1.17
N GLU A 325 14.70 -12.20 0.15
CA GLU A 325 15.61 -13.10 0.86
C GLU A 325 15.51 -14.53 0.33
N GLU A 326 14.29 -15.03 0.11
CA GLU A 326 14.08 -16.36 -0.48
C GLU A 326 14.63 -16.43 -1.91
N LEU A 327 14.57 -15.35 -2.69
CA LEU A 327 15.22 -15.29 -4.01
C LEU A 327 16.74 -15.16 -3.94
N GLY A 328 17.34 -14.96 -2.76
CA GLY A 328 18.78 -14.68 -2.60
C GLY A 328 19.16 -13.25 -2.97
N MET A 329 18.20 -12.33 -2.91
CA MET A 329 18.37 -10.90 -3.19
C MET A 329 18.57 -10.10 -1.90
N PRO A 330 19.25 -8.94 -1.95
CA PRO A 330 19.34 -8.04 -0.81
C PRO A 330 17.96 -7.55 -0.37
N VAL A 331 17.74 -7.51 0.94
CA VAL A 331 16.52 -6.98 1.57
C VAL A 331 16.61 -5.49 1.89
N GLU A 332 17.83 -4.97 2.04
CA GLU A 332 18.07 -3.54 2.27
C GLU A 332 17.99 -2.78 0.94
N GLY A 333 17.16 -1.73 0.90
CA GLY A 333 16.92 -0.96 -0.32
C GLY A 333 18.20 -0.38 -0.94
N LYS A 334 19.14 0.10 -0.12
CA LYS A 334 20.44 0.65 -0.60
C LYS A 334 21.28 -0.40 -1.34
N GLU A 335 21.33 -1.64 -0.84
CA GLU A 335 22.08 -2.72 -1.48
C GLU A 335 21.43 -3.15 -2.80
N LEU A 336 20.10 -3.22 -2.83
CA LEU A 336 19.34 -3.53 -4.03
C LEU A 336 19.50 -2.43 -5.11
N ILE A 337 19.61 -1.16 -4.71
CA ILE A 337 19.89 -0.07 -5.66
C ILE A 337 21.28 -0.17 -6.25
N GLY A 338 22.30 -0.46 -5.43
CA GLY A 338 23.66 -0.67 -5.95
C GLY A 338 23.74 -1.79 -7.01
N LEU A 339 22.91 -2.83 -6.86
CA LEU A 339 22.74 -3.87 -7.88
C LEU A 339 22.12 -3.33 -9.18
N ILE A 340 21.02 -2.59 -9.06
CA ILE A 340 20.28 -2.05 -10.21
C ILE A 340 21.14 -1.07 -11.00
N GLU A 341 21.82 -0.14 -10.33
CA GLU A 341 22.71 0.84 -10.96
C GLU A 341 23.88 0.14 -11.67
N GLY A 342 24.51 -0.86 -11.04
CA GLY A 342 25.59 -1.64 -11.66
C GLY A 342 25.14 -2.49 -12.86
N MET A 343 23.85 -2.80 -12.97
CA MET A 343 23.27 -3.45 -14.16
C MET A 343 22.90 -2.44 -15.24
N GLU A 344 22.33 -1.30 -14.87
CA GLU A 344 21.93 -0.26 -15.80
C GLU A 344 23.11 0.25 -16.63
N GLU A 345 24.29 0.43 -16.02
CA GLU A 345 25.52 0.80 -16.72
C GLU A 345 25.92 -0.19 -17.84
N ARG A 346 25.44 -1.43 -17.78
CA ARG A 346 25.62 -2.45 -18.81
C ARG A 346 24.51 -2.43 -19.84
N ILE A 347 23.25 -2.31 -19.41
CA ILE A 347 22.08 -2.31 -20.30
C ILE A 347 22.01 -1.04 -21.16
N CYS A 348 22.20 0.14 -20.56
CA CYS A 348 22.06 1.43 -21.25
C CYS A 348 23.15 1.71 -22.30
N ARG A 349 24.20 0.90 -22.40
CA ARG A 349 25.14 0.99 -23.54
C ARG A 349 24.47 0.64 -24.86
N GLU A 350 23.35 -0.08 -24.82
CA GLU A 350 22.67 -0.61 -26.00
C GLU A 350 21.55 0.33 -26.50
N GLU A 351 20.90 1.07 -25.60
CA GLU A 351 19.79 1.98 -25.94
C GLU A 351 20.20 3.45 -25.78
N LYS A 352 20.48 4.12 -26.91
CA LYS A 352 20.85 5.54 -26.91
C LYS A 352 19.64 6.43 -26.63
N GLY A 353 19.55 6.98 -25.42
CA GLY A 353 18.79 8.21 -25.16
C GLY A 353 17.54 8.12 -24.27
N GLY A 354 17.30 7.00 -23.58
CA GLY A 354 16.26 6.93 -22.55
C GLY A 354 16.71 7.61 -21.24
N GLU A 355 15.81 8.36 -20.60
CA GLU A 355 16.00 8.81 -19.22
C GLU A 355 16.05 7.59 -18.29
N ARG A 356 17.01 7.61 -17.36
CA ARG A 356 17.27 6.51 -16.43
C ARG A 356 16.22 6.50 -15.33
N ASP A 357 15.34 5.52 -15.35
CA ASP A 357 14.30 5.34 -14.33
C ASP A 357 14.66 4.21 -13.34
N VAL A 358 15.79 4.38 -12.63
CA VAL A 358 16.28 3.44 -11.60
C VAL A 358 15.20 3.19 -10.54
N ARG A 359 14.43 4.23 -10.20
CA ARG A 359 13.41 4.19 -9.16
C ARG A 359 12.18 3.39 -9.61
N GLY A 360 11.73 3.57 -10.85
CA GLY A 360 10.73 2.71 -11.47
C GLY A 360 11.21 1.26 -11.57
N MET A 361 12.47 1.01 -11.95
CA MET A 361 13.04 -0.34 -11.94
C MET A 361 13.02 -0.98 -10.56
N PHE A 362 13.39 -0.22 -9.52
CA PHE A 362 13.35 -0.68 -8.13
C PHE A 362 11.94 -1.13 -7.73
N VAL A 363 10.94 -0.25 -7.88
CA VAL A 363 9.54 -0.60 -7.55
C VAL A 363 9.03 -1.77 -8.40
N LYS A 364 9.43 -1.86 -9.68
CA LYS A 364 9.09 -2.97 -10.57
C LYS A 364 9.60 -4.31 -10.04
N ILE A 365 10.84 -4.33 -9.57
CA ILE A 365 11.47 -5.51 -8.98
C ILE A 365 10.70 -5.92 -7.71
N LEU A 366 10.39 -4.97 -6.82
CA LEU A 366 9.65 -5.25 -5.60
C LEU A 366 8.25 -5.84 -5.88
N GLU A 367 7.50 -5.22 -6.79
CA GLU A 367 6.15 -5.68 -7.15
C GLU A 367 6.17 -7.07 -7.80
N ARG A 368 7.16 -7.34 -8.65
CA ARG A 368 7.29 -8.64 -9.32
C ARG A 368 7.82 -9.72 -8.38
N ALA A 369 8.78 -9.41 -7.52
CA ALA A 369 9.24 -10.31 -6.47
C ALA A 369 8.05 -10.72 -5.58
N LEU A 370 7.30 -9.74 -5.04
CA LEU A 370 6.12 -10.05 -4.23
C LEU A 370 5.10 -10.88 -5.02
N GLY A 371 4.80 -10.52 -6.28
CA GLY A 371 3.88 -11.28 -7.12
C GLY A 371 4.29 -12.74 -7.29
N VAL A 372 5.58 -13.02 -7.51
CA VAL A 372 6.12 -14.39 -7.56
C VAL A 372 5.90 -15.13 -6.23
N GLY A 373 6.19 -14.47 -5.11
CA GLY A 373 6.01 -15.05 -3.78
C GLY A 373 4.54 -15.37 -3.47
N LEU A 374 3.63 -14.46 -3.79
CA LEU A 374 2.18 -14.64 -3.60
C LEU A 374 1.61 -15.77 -4.47
N GLU A 375 2.18 -16.01 -5.64
CA GLU A 375 1.78 -17.10 -6.54
C GLU A 375 2.54 -18.42 -6.25
N GLY A 376 3.48 -18.42 -5.30
CA GLY A 376 4.28 -19.61 -4.93
C GLY A 376 5.24 -20.09 -6.04
N LYS A 377 5.72 -19.18 -6.90
CA LYS A 377 6.50 -19.51 -8.11
C LYS A 377 8.00 -19.19 -8.00
N ILE A 378 8.54 -19.18 -6.80
CA ILE A 378 9.95 -18.84 -6.55
C ILE A 378 10.89 -19.83 -7.25
N GLU A 379 10.58 -21.13 -7.22
CA GLU A 379 11.35 -22.16 -7.94
C GLU A 379 11.31 -21.98 -9.46
N ASP A 380 10.20 -21.49 -10.01
CA ASP A 380 10.09 -21.24 -11.45
C ASP A 380 10.98 -20.07 -11.86
N VAL A 381 11.10 -19.03 -11.02
CA VAL A 381 12.08 -17.95 -11.24
C VAL A 381 13.50 -18.52 -11.27
N ARG A 382 13.88 -19.33 -10.26
CA ARG A 382 15.22 -19.95 -10.20
C ARG A 382 15.50 -20.79 -11.45
N ARG A 383 14.50 -21.54 -11.92
CA ARG A 383 14.59 -22.35 -13.14
C ARG A 383 14.78 -21.50 -14.39
N GLU A 384 14.02 -20.42 -14.56
CA GLU A 384 14.18 -19.52 -15.70
C GLU A 384 15.52 -18.79 -15.67
N VAL A 385 15.94 -18.32 -14.49
CA VAL A 385 17.25 -17.68 -14.28
C VAL A 385 18.40 -18.63 -14.59
N GLY A 386 18.29 -19.92 -14.25
CA GLY A 386 19.30 -20.93 -14.57
C GLY A 386 19.46 -21.22 -16.07
N ARG A 387 18.50 -20.81 -16.91
CA ARG A 387 18.56 -20.92 -18.37
C ARG A 387 19.10 -19.67 -19.06
N MET A 388 19.16 -18.55 -18.35
CA MET A 388 19.80 -17.30 -18.81
C MET A 388 21.30 -17.37 -18.56
#